data_AF-A0A3B8WSN8-F1
#
_entry.id   AF-A0A3B8WSN8-F1
#
_cell.length_a   1.000
_cell.length_b   1.000
_cell.length_c   1.000
_cell.angle_alpha   90.00
_cell.angle_beta   90.00
_cell.angle_gamma   90.00
#
_symmetry.space_group_name_H-M   'P 1'
#
loop_
_entity.id
_entity.type
_entity.pdbx_description
1 polymer ?
#
loop_
_entity_poly.entity_id
_entity_poly.type
_entity_poly.pdbx_seq_one_letter_code
_entity_poly.pdbx_strand_id
1 'polypeptide(L)'
;MSNNNNLVPGFNDEKDDSLKINLEKISEVENCLTIYLNGYIDTYNSSFFQKRISKVVEAGYKNLIFNCASLNYVSSTGIGSFTAFLKMVKPKGGDIVLLEIQPKVYEVFQLLGFSQFFNIKDSMSDAVNFFKQGAPVTESVFPKVFSCPVCSKRLKASRSGRFRCSECKSILAIDQQGQVFLG
;
A
#
# COMPACT_ATOMS: atom_id res chain seq x y z
N MET A 1 -28.49 -5.18 -5.44
CA MET A 1 -27.40 -4.41 -6.07
C MET A 1 -27.08 -3.23 -5.17
N SER A 2 -25.94 -3.27 -4.48
CA SER A 2 -25.53 -2.19 -3.58
C SER A 2 -25.24 -0.94 -4.42
N ASN A 3 -26.00 0.14 -4.20
CA ASN A 3 -25.77 1.40 -4.90
C ASN A 3 -24.61 2.13 -4.24
N ASN A 4 -23.49 2.26 -4.96
CA ASN A 4 -22.31 2.98 -4.48
C ASN A 4 -22.64 4.39 -3.96
N ASN A 5 -23.66 5.04 -4.52
CA ASN A 5 -24.10 6.38 -4.10
C ASN A 5 -24.59 6.44 -2.64
N ASN A 6 -25.00 5.33 -2.05
CA ASN A 6 -25.36 5.27 -0.63
C ASN A 6 -24.13 5.37 0.29
N LEU A 7 -22.95 5.01 -0.22
CA LEU A 7 -21.68 5.03 0.52
C LEU A 7 -20.88 6.29 0.21
N VAL A 8 -20.88 6.71 -1.06
CA VAL A 8 -20.17 7.89 -1.56
C VAL A 8 -21.10 8.63 -2.52
N PRO A 9 -21.68 9.78 -2.12
CA PRO A 9 -22.60 10.54 -2.98
C PRO A 9 -21.97 10.91 -4.34
N GLY A 10 -22.72 10.72 -5.42
CA GLY A 10 -22.28 11.01 -6.79
C GLY A 10 -21.16 10.11 -7.32
N PHE A 11 -20.94 8.94 -6.70
CA PHE A 11 -19.92 7.99 -7.14
C PHE A 11 -20.25 7.37 -8.50
N ASN A 12 -21.52 7.21 -8.85
CA ASN A 12 -21.96 6.61 -10.12
C ASN A 12 -22.24 7.63 -11.25
N ASP A 13 -21.92 8.92 -11.04
CA ASP A 13 -22.26 10.00 -11.98
C ASP A 13 -21.48 9.96 -13.29
N GLU A 14 -20.24 9.46 -13.27
CA GLU A 14 -19.53 9.10 -14.50
C GLU A 14 -19.28 7.60 -14.45
N LYS A 15 -19.22 7.00 -15.64
CA LYS A 15 -18.99 5.57 -15.84
C LYS A 15 -17.88 5.41 -16.87
N ASP A 16 -17.25 4.26 -16.81
CA ASP A 16 -16.26 3.83 -17.78
C ASP A 16 -16.63 2.41 -18.22
N ASP A 17 -16.55 2.13 -19.52
CA ASP A 17 -16.95 0.84 -20.08
C ASP A 17 -15.92 -0.26 -19.81
N SER A 18 -14.66 0.12 -19.58
CA SER A 18 -13.52 -0.76 -19.38
C SER A 18 -13.22 -1.09 -17.93
N LEU A 19 -13.66 -0.25 -16.99
CA LEU A 19 -13.46 -0.43 -15.57
C LEU A 19 -14.75 -0.22 -14.78
N LYS A 20 -15.30 -1.30 -14.24
CA LYS A 20 -16.43 -1.27 -13.32
C LYS A 20 -15.93 -1.30 -11.88
N ILE A 21 -16.48 -0.42 -11.05
CA ILE A 21 -16.11 -0.28 -9.64
C ILE A 21 -17.35 -0.44 -8.76
N ASN A 22 -17.31 -1.42 -7.85
CA ASN A 22 -18.34 -1.61 -6.84
C ASN A 22 -17.76 -1.42 -5.45
N LEU A 23 -18.55 -0.81 -4.56
CA LEU A 23 -18.14 -0.47 -3.20
C LEU A 23 -18.91 -1.31 -2.18
N GLU A 24 -18.20 -1.79 -1.18
CA GLU A 24 -18.79 -2.50 -0.04
C GLU A 24 -18.15 -2.04 1.27
N LYS A 25 -18.98 -1.67 2.24
CA LYS A 25 -18.53 -1.23 3.56
C LYS A 25 -18.21 -2.42 4.44
N ILE A 26 -17.06 -2.36 5.12
CA ILE A 26 -16.69 -3.35 6.14
C ILE A 26 -17.11 -2.81 7.49
N SER A 27 -18.02 -3.52 8.16
CA SER A 27 -18.54 -3.15 9.49
C SER A 27 -17.51 -3.32 10.60
N GLU A 28 -16.53 -4.20 10.38
CA GLU A 28 -15.57 -4.62 11.39
C GLU A 28 -14.36 -3.68 11.55
N VAL A 29 -14.20 -2.72 10.63
CA VAL A 29 -13.09 -1.77 10.60
C VAL A 29 -13.65 -0.38 10.30
N GLU A 30 -13.36 0.58 11.17
CA GLU A 30 -13.78 1.96 10.97
C GLU A 30 -13.19 2.57 9.70
N ASN A 31 -14.03 3.34 8.99
CA ASN A 31 -13.65 4.07 7.78
C ASN A 31 -12.99 3.16 6.72
N CYS A 32 -13.44 1.90 6.66
CA CYS A 32 -12.95 0.90 5.72
C CYS A 32 -13.95 0.62 4.60
N LEU A 33 -13.41 0.53 3.38
CA LEU A 33 -14.17 0.26 2.18
C LEU A 33 -13.45 -0.75 1.30
N THR A 34 -14.19 -1.76 0.87
CA THR A 34 -13.76 -2.69 -0.16
C THR A 34 -14.20 -2.16 -1.52
N ILE A 35 -13.25 -2.11 -2.45
CA ILE A 35 -13.41 -1.61 -3.81
C ILE A 35 -13.16 -2.78 -4.75
N TYR A 36 -14.21 -3.31 -5.34
CA TYR A 36 -14.12 -4.37 -6.34
C TYR A 36 -13.82 -3.76 -7.70
N LEU A 37 -12.71 -4.19 -8.29
CA LEU A 37 -12.26 -3.77 -9.61
C LEU A 37 -12.56 -4.89 -10.61
N ASN A 38 -13.35 -4.57 -11.63
CA ASN A 38 -13.65 -5.50 -12.72
C ASN A 38 -13.33 -4.85 -14.07
N GLY A 39 -12.39 -5.46 -14.80
CA GLY A 39 -11.95 -4.99 -16.11
C GLY A 39 -10.44 -4.77 -16.15
N TYR A 40 -10.01 -3.63 -16.72
CA TYR A 40 -8.60 -3.27 -16.85
C TYR A 40 -8.36 -1.81 -16.48
N ILE A 41 -7.14 -1.49 -16.07
CA ILE A 41 -6.72 -0.10 -15.82
C ILE A 41 -5.57 0.23 -16.75
N ASP A 42 -5.74 1.27 -17.57
CA ASP A 42 -4.73 1.72 -18.52
C ASP A 42 -4.56 3.25 -18.50
N THR A 43 -3.80 3.78 -19.45
CA THR A 43 -3.55 5.22 -19.54
C THR A 43 -4.82 6.03 -19.82
N TYR A 44 -5.81 5.47 -20.53
CA TYR A 44 -7.03 6.17 -20.92
C TYR A 44 -8.02 6.28 -19.76
N ASN A 45 -8.20 5.21 -18.99
CA ASN A 45 -9.14 5.19 -17.87
C ASN A 45 -8.52 5.53 -16.50
N SER A 46 -7.19 5.70 -16.41
CA SER A 46 -6.49 6.05 -15.15
C SER A 46 -7.03 7.31 -14.49
N SER A 47 -7.39 8.34 -15.28
CA SER A 47 -7.95 9.59 -14.76
C SER A 47 -9.34 9.39 -14.14
N PHE A 48 -10.18 8.56 -14.76
CA PHE A 48 -11.47 8.15 -14.22
C PHE A 48 -11.28 7.39 -12.90
N PHE A 49 -10.39 6.39 -12.89
CA PHE A 49 -10.10 5.61 -11.69
C PHE A 49 -9.65 6.50 -10.53
N GLN A 50 -8.72 7.43 -10.77
CA GLN A 50 -8.26 8.37 -9.76
C GLN A 50 -9.38 9.23 -9.19
N LYS A 51 -10.23 9.82 -10.04
CA LYS A 51 -11.36 10.64 -9.58
C LYS A 51 -12.32 9.83 -8.68
N ARG A 52 -12.64 8.59 -9.07
CA ARG A 52 -13.56 7.74 -8.29
C ARG A 52 -13.00 7.43 -6.90
N ILE A 53 -11.73 7.02 -6.82
CA ILE A 53 -11.11 6.69 -5.54
C ILE A 53 -10.85 7.94 -4.69
N SER A 54 -10.55 9.09 -5.28
CA SER A 54 -10.47 10.35 -4.54
C SER A 54 -11.78 10.68 -3.83
N LYS A 55 -12.94 10.50 -4.49
CA LYS A 55 -14.25 10.68 -3.83
C LYS A 55 -14.45 9.77 -2.63
N VAL A 56 -13.98 8.51 -2.71
CA VAL A 56 -14.01 7.57 -1.58
C VAL A 56 -13.22 8.13 -0.39
N VAL A 57 -12.04 8.67 -0.66
CA VAL A 57 -11.16 9.20 0.39
C VAL A 57 -11.64 10.56 0.93
N GLU A 58 -12.31 11.36 0.11
CA GLU A 58 -13.01 12.59 0.53
C GLU A 58 -14.24 12.30 1.39
N ALA A 59 -14.94 11.19 1.12
CA ALA A 59 -16.05 10.70 1.95
C ALA A 59 -15.61 10.13 3.31
N GLY A 60 -14.31 10.17 3.62
CA GLY A 60 -13.74 9.81 4.93
C GLY A 60 -13.19 8.38 5.02
N TYR A 61 -13.36 7.56 3.99
CA TYR A 61 -12.78 6.21 3.96
C TYR A 61 -11.27 6.30 3.73
N LYS A 62 -10.50 5.76 4.68
CA LYS A 62 -9.03 5.81 4.65
C LYS A 62 -8.38 4.44 4.64
N ASN A 63 -9.12 3.39 5.01
CA ASN A 63 -8.67 2.01 4.98
C ASN A 63 -9.28 1.34 3.74
N LEU A 64 -8.48 1.15 2.70
CA LEU A 64 -9.00 0.72 1.40
C LEU A 64 -8.54 -0.70 1.08
N ILE A 65 -9.48 -1.59 0.77
CA ILE A 65 -9.20 -2.92 0.26
C ILE A 65 -9.57 -2.92 -1.22
N PHE A 66 -8.59 -3.05 -2.12
CA PHE A 66 -8.87 -3.22 -3.54
C PHE A 66 -8.94 -4.71 -3.85
N ASN A 67 -10.13 -5.22 -4.16
CA ASN A 67 -10.27 -6.57 -4.70
C ASN A 67 -9.91 -6.54 -6.19
N CYS A 68 -8.81 -7.20 -6.51
CA CYS A 68 -8.20 -7.27 -7.83
C CYS A 68 -8.47 -8.62 -8.54
N ALA A 69 -9.35 -9.47 -8.00
CA ALA A 69 -9.62 -10.79 -8.55
C ALA A 69 -10.17 -10.72 -9.98
N SER A 70 -10.91 -9.66 -10.32
CA SER A 70 -11.43 -9.41 -11.67
C SER A 70 -10.67 -8.31 -12.43
N LEU A 71 -9.50 -7.89 -11.93
CA LEU A 71 -8.63 -6.93 -12.59
C LEU A 71 -7.66 -7.68 -13.50
N ASN A 72 -7.92 -7.66 -14.80
CA ASN A 72 -7.20 -8.49 -15.78
C ASN A 72 -5.88 -7.87 -16.24
N TYR A 73 -5.74 -6.55 -16.13
CA TYR A 73 -4.58 -5.81 -16.59
C TYR A 73 -4.43 -4.46 -15.86
N VAL A 74 -3.19 -4.06 -15.64
CA VAL A 74 -2.83 -2.73 -15.15
C VAL A 74 -1.62 -2.20 -15.93
N SER A 75 -1.70 -0.95 -16.40
CA SER A 75 -0.55 -0.23 -16.99
C SER A 75 0.32 0.43 -15.91
N SER A 76 1.47 0.99 -16.32
CA SER A 76 2.31 1.83 -15.46
C SER A 76 1.57 3.04 -14.86
N THR A 77 0.68 3.67 -15.63
CA THR A 77 -0.20 4.77 -15.18
C THR A 77 -1.25 4.30 -14.17
N GLY A 78 -1.77 3.08 -14.33
CA GLY A 78 -2.62 2.43 -13.33
C GLY A 78 -1.89 2.21 -12.00
N ILE A 79 -0.67 1.67 -12.04
CA ILE A 79 0.17 1.46 -10.85
C ILE A 79 0.52 2.79 -10.16
N GLY A 80 0.79 3.83 -10.95
CA GLY A 80 0.97 5.19 -10.45
C GLY A 80 -0.25 5.70 -9.67
N SER A 81 -1.45 5.32 -10.09
CA SER A 81 -2.71 5.68 -9.40
C SER A 81 -2.80 5.02 -8.02
N PHE A 82 -2.51 3.73 -7.90
CA PHE A 82 -2.45 3.05 -6.58
C PHE A 82 -1.43 3.69 -5.64
N THR A 83 -0.26 4.07 -6.17
CA THR A 83 0.79 4.74 -5.39
C THR A 83 0.35 6.12 -4.91
N ALA A 84 -0.39 6.86 -5.74
CA ALA A 84 -0.98 8.14 -5.37
C ALA A 84 -2.01 7.98 -4.24
N PHE A 85 -2.86 6.95 -4.31
CA PHE A 85 -3.84 6.67 -3.25
C PHE A 85 -3.16 6.31 -1.94
N LEU A 86 -2.10 5.50 -1.97
CA LEU A 86 -1.35 5.14 -0.77
C LEU A 86 -0.79 6.40 -0.09
N LYS A 87 -0.21 7.31 -0.87
CA LYS A 87 0.28 8.61 -0.37
C LYS A 87 -0.83 9.51 0.16
N MET A 88 -2.06 9.37 -0.34
CA MET A 88 -3.21 10.15 0.10
C MET A 88 -3.80 9.64 1.42
N VAL A 89 -3.82 8.32 1.65
CA VAL A 89 -4.41 7.74 2.88
C VAL A 89 -3.43 7.61 4.04
N LYS A 90 -2.14 7.40 3.77
CA LYS A 90 -1.10 7.25 4.82
C LYS A 90 -1.04 8.42 5.80
N PRO A 91 -1.03 9.70 5.38
CA PRO A 91 -1.03 10.85 6.29
C PRO A 91 -2.30 10.96 7.14
N LYS A 92 -3.41 10.36 6.70
CA LYS A 92 -4.68 10.30 7.44
C LYS A 92 -4.73 9.14 8.45
N GLY A 93 -3.62 8.40 8.60
CA GLY A 93 -3.54 7.19 9.42
C GLY A 93 -4.34 6.02 8.84
N GLY A 94 -4.48 5.99 7.51
CA GLY A 94 -5.07 4.87 6.77
C GLY A 94 -4.03 4.09 5.98
N ASP A 95 -4.47 3.05 5.29
CA ASP A 95 -3.59 2.20 4.47
C ASP A 95 -4.37 1.53 3.33
N ILE A 96 -3.63 0.84 2.46
CA ILE A 96 -4.17 0.09 1.32
C ILE A 96 -3.77 -1.38 1.41
N VAL A 97 -4.75 -2.25 1.17
CA VAL A 97 -4.56 -3.67 0.88
C VAL A 97 -4.96 -3.95 -0.58
N LEU A 98 -4.12 -4.70 -1.29
CA LEU A 98 -4.45 -5.31 -2.58
C LEU A 98 -4.83 -6.76 -2.32
N LEU A 99 -6.11 -7.08 -2.54
CA LEU A 99 -6.69 -8.40 -2.30
C LEU A 99 -6.78 -9.17 -3.63
N GLU A 100 -6.39 -10.45 -3.61
CA GLU A 100 -6.54 -11.38 -4.74
C GLU A 100 -5.96 -10.83 -6.05
N ILE A 101 -4.72 -10.33 -6.01
CA ILE A 101 -4.06 -9.79 -7.19
C ILE A 101 -3.79 -10.91 -8.22
N GLN A 102 -4.25 -10.69 -9.45
CA GLN A 102 -3.98 -11.63 -10.55
C GLN A 102 -2.47 -11.72 -10.84
N PRO A 103 -1.92 -12.91 -11.16
CA PRO A 103 -0.49 -13.10 -11.39
C PRO A 103 0.13 -12.11 -12.38
N LYS A 104 -0.58 -11.85 -13.51
CA LYS A 104 -0.13 -10.89 -14.53
C LYS A 104 -0.05 -9.47 -13.98
N VAL A 105 -1.02 -9.05 -13.18
CA VAL A 105 -1.04 -7.72 -12.56
C VAL A 105 0.09 -7.63 -11.53
N TYR A 106 0.27 -8.67 -10.72
CA TYR A 106 1.34 -8.73 -9.72
C TYR A 106 2.74 -8.64 -10.35
N GLU A 107 2.96 -9.29 -11.48
CA GLU A 107 4.22 -9.21 -12.23
C GLU A 107 4.55 -7.77 -12.62
N VAL A 108 3.58 -6.98 -13.10
CA VAL A 108 3.82 -5.56 -13.41
C VAL A 108 4.18 -4.76 -12.15
N PHE A 109 3.53 -5.04 -11.01
CA PHE A 109 3.90 -4.42 -9.72
C PHE A 109 5.32 -4.79 -9.27
N GLN A 110 5.75 -6.04 -9.49
CA GLN A 110 7.10 -6.49 -9.16
C GLN A 110 8.17 -5.89 -10.08
N LEU A 111 7.94 -5.89 -11.39
CA LEU A 111 8.88 -5.34 -12.38
C LEU A 111 9.20 -3.87 -12.12
N LEU A 112 8.21 -3.11 -11.64
CA LEU A 112 8.37 -1.70 -11.29
C LEU A 112 8.82 -1.47 -9.83
N GLY A 113 9.02 -2.54 -9.05
CA GLY A 113 9.47 -2.46 -7.65
C GLY A 113 8.45 -1.87 -6.67
N PHE A 114 7.17 -1.86 -7.03
CA PHE A 114 6.12 -1.28 -6.20
C PHE A 114 5.46 -2.27 -5.25
N SER A 115 5.55 -3.58 -5.52
CA SER A 115 4.94 -4.63 -4.69
C SER A 115 5.30 -4.52 -3.20
N GLN A 116 6.54 -4.11 -2.88
CA GLN A 116 7.03 -3.95 -1.51
C GLN A 116 6.34 -2.84 -0.70
N PHE A 117 5.63 -1.91 -1.34
CA PHE A 117 4.95 -0.80 -0.65
C PHE A 117 3.49 -1.12 -0.32
N PHE A 118 2.95 -2.19 -0.88
CA PHE A 118 1.55 -2.57 -0.72
C PHE A 118 1.42 -3.83 0.12
N ASN A 119 0.36 -3.87 0.92
CA ASN A 119 -0.03 -5.07 1.63
C ASN A 119 -0.85 -5.93 0.68
N ILE A 120 -0.30 -7.06 0.25
CA ILE A 120 -0.94 -7.98 -0.68
C ILE A 120 -1.45 -9.18 0.11
N LYS A 121 -2.73 -9.51 -0.06
CA LYS A 121 -3.41 -10.59 0.66
C LYS A 121 -4.22 -11.42 -0.32
N ASP A 122 -4.38 -12.70 0.01
CA ASP A 122 -5.15 -13.65 -0.82
C ASP A 122 -6.54 -13.92 -0.24
N SER A 123 -6.84 -13.46 0.98
CA SER A 123 -8.14 -13.65 1.62
C SER A 123 -8.69 -12.35 2.20
N MET A 124 -10.02 -12.22 2.12
CA MET A 124 -10.72 -11.07 2.70
C MET A 124 -10.53 -10.99 4.22
N SER A 125 -10.48 -12.15 4.89
CA SER A 125 -10.19 -12.23 6.32
C SER A 125 -8.83 -11.61 6.65
N ASP A 126 -7.78 -11.92 5.91
CA ASP A 126 -6.45 -11.36 6.16
C ASP A 126 -6.37 -9.87 5.85
N ALA A 127 -7.09 -9.41 4.82
CA ALA A 127 -7.21 -8.00 4.49
C ALA A 127 -7.89 -7.21 5.61
N VAL A 128 -8.96 -7.74 6.20
CA VAL A 128 -9.65 -7.11 7.33
C VAL A 128 -8.78 -7.18 8.60
N ASN A 129 -8.16 -8.32 8.88
CA ASN A 129 -7.27 -8.50 10.02
C ASN A 129 -6.08 -7.53 9.99
N PHE A 130 -5.54 -7.25 8.81
CA PHE A 130 -4.49 -6.24 8.62
C PHE A 130 -4.88 -4.85 9.17
N PHE A 131 -6.15 -4.47 9.05
CA PHE A 131 -6.63 -3.19 9.60
C PHE A 131 -7.07 -3.29 11.07
N LYS A 132 -7.60 -4.44 11.51
CA LYS A 132 -8.00 -4.68 12.90
C LYS A 132 -6.84 -4.70 13.88
N GLN A 133 -5.72 -5.30 13.47
CA GLN A 133 -4.55 -5.46 14.34
C GLN A 133 -3.72 -4.16 14.44
N GLY A 134 -4.24 -3.04 13.87
CA GLY A 134 -3.39 -1.97 13.37
C GLY A 134 -2.56 -2.52 12.19
N ALA A 135 -2.13 -1.65 11.27
CA ALA A 135 -1.16 -2.10 10.27
C ALA A 135 -0.06 -2.90 11.00
N PRO A 136 0.25 -4.16 10.63
CA PRO A 136 1.48 -4.77 11.04
C PRO A 136 2.52 -3.77 10.59
N VAL A 137 3.05 -3.05 11.56
CA VAL A 137 4.35 -2.46 11.42
C VAL A 137 5.17 -3.71 11.15
N THR A 138 5.49 -4.00 9.87
CA THR A 138 6.82 -4.49 9.58
C THR A 138 7.66 -3.47 10.29
N GLU A 139 8.08 -3.79 11.53
CA GLU A 139 8.78 -2.87 12.40
C GLU A 139 9.78 -2.19 11.49
N SER A 140 9.54 -0.91 11.19
CA SER A 140 10.44 -0.17 10.35
C SER A 140 11.60 0.11 11.29
N VAL A 141 12.38 -0.93 11.53
CA VAL A 141 13.64 -0.93 12.25
C VAL A 141 14.52 0.19 11.70
N PHE A 142 14.32 0.51 10.42
CA PHE A 142 14.95 1.61 9.72
C PHE A 142 13.98 2.79 9.49
N PRO A 143 14.46 4.04 9.65
CA PRO A 143 15.84 4.39 9.94
C PRO A 143 16.24 4.17 11.41
N LYS A 144 17.29 3.36 11.65
CA LYS A 144 17.79 3.03 12.99
C LYS A 144 18.85 4.02 13.41
N VAL A 145 18.71 4.63 14.59
CA VAL A 145 19.80 5.33 15.25
C VAL A 145 20.46 4.36 16.22
N PHE A 146 21.77 4.18 16.10
CA PHE A 146 22.54 3.24 16.92
C PHE A 146 23.91 3.81 17.29
N SER A 147 24.50 3.28 18.35
CA SER A 147 25.86 3.64 18.75
C SER A 147 26.85 2.64 18.17
N CYS A 148 27.95 3.12 17.60
CA CYS A 148 29.04 2.27 17.16
C CYS A 148 29.60 1.47 18.37
N PRO A 149 29.68 0.13 18.31
CA PRO A 149 30.18 -0.68 19.42
C PRO A 149 31.67 -0.46 19.74
N VAL A 150 32.43 0.15 18.81
CA VAL A 150 33.87 0.41 18.99
C VAL A 150 34.15 1.78 19.61
N CYS A 151 33.43 2.82 19.21
CA CYS A 151 33.72 4.20 19.63
C CYS A 151 32.54 4.97 20.19
N SER A 152 31.38 4.33 20.36
CA SER A 152 30.13 4.93 20.86
C SER A 152 29.57 6.08 20.02
N LYS A 153 30.11 6.37 18.83
CA LYS A 153 29.56 7.38 17.91
C LYS A 153 28.12 7.02 17.55
N ARG A 154 27.19 7.96 17.70
CA ARG A 154 25.83 7.83 17.16
C ARG A 154 25.84 7.87 15.63
N LEU A 155 25.22 6.86 15.02
CA LEU A 155 25.09 6.68 13.58
C LEU A 155 23.63 6.44 13.22
N LYS A 156 23.27 6.65 11.94
CA LYS A 156 21.94 6.39 11.39
C LYS A 156 22.05 5.47 10.18
N ALA A 157 21.29 4.38 10.17
CA ALA A 157 21.15 3.49 9.01
C ALA A 157 19.75 3.60 8.44
N SER A 158 19.61 3.69 7.13
CA SER A 158 18.33 3.71 6.41
C SER A 158 17.89 2.34 5.89
N ARG A 159 18.76 1.32 5.97
CA ARG A 159 18.52 -0.07 5.55
C ARG A 159 19.45 -1.03 6.28
N SER A 160 19.19 -2.33 6.21
CA SER A 160 20.13 -3.38 6.62
C SER A 160 21.35 -3.42 5.68
N GLY A 161 22.48 -3.92 6.17
CA GLY A 161 23.71 -4.07 5.39
C GLY A 161 24.98 -3.69 6.16
N ARG A 162 26.10 -3.54 5.42
CA ARG A 162 27.39 -3.13 5.97
C ARG A 162 27.58 -1.62 5.90
N PHE A 163 28.02 -1.03 7.00
CA PHE A 163 28.24 0.40 7.17
C PHE A 163 29.64 0.65 7.75
N ARG A 164 30.26 1.75 7.36
CA ARG A 164 31.52 2.19 7.94
C ARG A 164 31.24 3.29 8.97
N CYS A 165 31.74 3.14 10.20
CA CYS A 165 31.66 4.21 11.20
C CYS A 165 32.38 5.47 10.69
N SER A 166 31.74 6.63 10.79
CA SER A 166 32.35 7.90 10.37
C SER A 166 33.55 8.30 11.22
N GLU A 167 33.59 7.85 12.47
CA GLU A 167 34.63 8.16 13.46
C GLU A 167 35.79 7.15 13.41
N CYS A 168 35.59 5.94 13.94
CA CYS A 168 36.65 4.92 14.09
C CYS A 168 36.90 4.06 12.85
N LYS A 169 36.15 4.28 11.76
CA LYS A 169 36.24 3.54 10.49
C LYS A 169 35.95 2.03 10.57
N SER A 170 35.53 1.50 11.72
CA SER A 170 35.11 0.10 11.87
C SER A 170 33.92 -0.23 10.96
N ILE A 171 33.89 -1.46 10.47
CA ILE A 171 32.80 -2.00 9.65
C ILE A 171 31.76 -2.60 10.59
N LEU A 172 30.51 -2.22 10.36
CA LEU A 172 29.36 -2.61 11.17
C LEU A 172 28.35 -3.28 10.24
N ALA A 173 27.84 -4.44 10.62
CA ALA A 173 26.76 -5.12 9.92
C ALA A 173 25.45 -4.92 10.67
N ILE A 174 24.38 -4.60 9.96
CA ILE A 174 23.04 -4.48 10.52
C ILE A 174 22.13 -5.46 9.78
N ASP A 175 21.47 -6.36 10.52
CA ASP A 175 20.53 -7.31 9.94
C ASP A 175 19.14 -6.69 9.68
N GLN A 176 18.21 -7.52 9.21
CA GLN A 176 16.82 -7.10 8.95
C GLN A 176 16.03 -6.77 10.22
N GLN A 177 16.47 -7.26 11.39
CA GLN A 177 15.88 -6.99 12.71
C GLN A 177 16.52 -5.76 13.38
N GLY A 178 17.57 -5.20 12.78
CA GLY A 178 18.27 -4.00 13.27
C GLY A 178 19.30 -4.28 14.33
N GLN A 179 19.70 -5.54 14.52
CA GLN A 179 20.79 -5.88 15.41
C GLN A 179 22.11 -5.46 14.75
N VAL A 180 22.96 -4.79 15.52
CA VAL A 180 24.24 -4.24 15.04
C VAL A 180 25.37 -5.15 15.50
N PHE A 181 26.16 -5.62 14.55
CA PHE A 181 27.33 -6.48 14.77
C PHE A 181 28.59 -5.79 14.25
N LEU A 182 29.72 -6.14 14.83
CA LEU A 182 31.02 -5.87 14.22
C LEU A 182 31.20 -6.82 13.04
N GLY A 183 31.44 -6.26 11.85
CA GLY A 183 31.50 -6.99 10.58
C GLY A 183 32.88 -7.04 9.95
#